data_AF-A0A535BVN2-F1
#
_entry.id   AF-A0A535BVN2-F1
#
_cell.length_a   1.000
_cell.length_b   1.000
_cell.length_c   1.000
_cell.angle_alpha   90.00
_cell.angle_beta   90.00
_cell.angle_gamma   90.00
#
_symmetry.space_group_name_H-M   'P 1'
#
loop_
_entity.id
_entity.type
_entity.pdbx_description
1 polymer ?
#
loop_
_entity_poly.entity_id
_entity_poly.type
_entity_poly.pdbx_seq_one_letter_code
_entity_poly.pdbx_strand_id
1 'polypeptide(L)'
;MGQQLFIFGAAFLGSAVESTEALTIVLAVGLTRGWREPLLGTLVAIVSLAVLVILFGQLIVTTVPESALKLLVGTLLLLFGLRWLHKAVLRSAGVVAMHDEDRAYQQTVNQLGETVARRDWVGFVLALKGVFLEGLEVVFIVIAVGGTGHGFPAAIAGGLVAAAVVGATGLVVRKPLARVPENTLKYAVGILLTSLGTFWAAEGMGASWPL
;
A
#
# COMPACT_ATOMS: atom_id res chain seq x y z
N MET A 1 4.08 -26.19 1.37
CA MET A 1 2.77 -25.57 1.67
C MET A 1 2.86 -24.44 2.69
N GLY A 2 3.55 -24.60 3.83
CA GLY A 2 3.64 -23.55 4.87
C GLY A 2 4.24 -22.21 4.43
N GLN A 3 5.30 -22.22 3.61
CA GLN A 3 5.95 -20.99 3.13
C GLN A 3 5.03 -20.14 2.24
N GLN A 4 4.27 -20.76 1.34
CA GLN A 4 3.34 -20.01 0.47
C GLN A 4 2.18 -19.41 1.25
N LEU A 5 1.70 -20.11 2.30
CA LEU A 5 0.67 -19.57 3.17
C LEU A 5 1.17 -18.35 3.96
N PHE A 6 2.42 -18.37 4.41
CA PHE A 6 3.04 -17.23 5.09
C PHE A 6 3.20 -16.03 4.14
N ILE A 7 3.68 -16.26 2.91
CA ILE A 7 3.81 -15.23 1.87
C ILE A 7 2.45 -14.62 1.54
N PHE A 8 1.43 -15.47 1.35
CA PHE A 8 0.06 -15.02 1.13
C PHE A 8 -0.44 -14.16 2.30
N GLY A 9 -0.28 -14.64 3.53
CA GLY A 9 -0.76 -13.95 4.73
C GLY A 9 -0.09 -12.60 4.95
N ALA A 10 1.23 -12.53 4.77
CA ALA A 10 1.98 -11.27 4.89
C ALA A 10 1.57 -10.26 3.81
N ALA A 11 1.46 -10.70 2.55
CA ALA A 11 1.00 -9.84 1.46
C ALA A 11 -0.44 -9.39 1.65
N PHE A 12 -1.34 -10.28 2.10
CA PHE A 12 -2.74 -9.97 2.38
C PHE A 12 -2.88 -8.94 3.49
N LEU A 13 -2.22 -9.15 4.64
CA LEU A 13 -2.34 -8.25 5.78
C LEU A 13 -1.77 -6.87 5.48
N GLY A 14 -0.59 -6.80 4.85
CA GLY A 14 -0.01 -5.51 4.44
C GLY A 14 -0.89 -4.79 3.42
N SER A 15 -1.33 -5.50 2.38
CA SER A 15 -2.16 -4.89 1.34
C SER A 15 -3.55 -4.49 1.84
N ALA A 16 -4.08 -5.16 2.88
CA ALA A 16 -5.36 -4.82 3.47
C ALA A 16 -5.32 -3.44 4.15
N VAL A 17 -4.21 -3.09 4.81
CA VAL A 17 -4.02 -1.77 5.43
C VAL A 17 -4.05 -0.68 4.37
N GLU A 18 -3.20 -0.81 3.35
CA GLU A 18 -3.12 0.20 2.28
C GLU A 18 -4.43 0.31 1.51
N SER A 19 -5.11 -0.82 1.30
CA SER A 19 -6.43 -0.82 0.68
C SER A 19 -7.47 -0.10 1.55
N THR A 20 -7.35 -0.17 2.89
CA THR A 20 -8.28 0.53 3.80
C THR A 20 -8.08 2.04 3.76
N GLU A 21 -6.84 2.51 3.68
CA GLU A 21 -6.53 3.94 3.53
C GLU A 21 -7.00 4.47 2.18
N ALA A 22 -6.73 3.72 1.10
CA ALA A 22 -7.21 4.05 -0.24
C ALA A 22 -8.74 4.16 -0.27
N LEU A 23 -9.42 3.21 0.37
CA LEU A 23 -10.87 3.22 0.49
C LEU A 23 -11.37 4.41 1.31
N THR A 24 -10.73 4.75 2.44
CA THR A 24 -11.11 5.91 3.26
C THR A 24 -11.04 7.20 2.45
N ILE A 25 -10.00 7.39 1.63
CA ILE A 25 -9.88 8.55 0.73
C ILE A 25 -11.05 8.57 -0.27
N VAL A 26 -11.31 7.45 -0.95
CA VAL A 26 -12.39 7.36 -1.95
C VAL A 26 -13.76 7.60 -1.32
N LEU A 27 -14.01 7.07 -0.13
CA LEU A 27 -15.26 7.30 0.62
C LEU A 27 -15.38 8.76 1.05
N ALA A 28 -14.31 9.36 1.57
CA ALA A 28 -14.30 10.77 1.99
C ALA A 28 -14.66 11.69 0.82
N VAL A 29 -14.02 11.50 -0.33
CA VAL A 29 -14.28 12.33 -1.50
C VAL A 29 -15.64 11.99 -2.13
N GLY A 30 -16.00 10.71 -2.23
CA GLY A 30 -17.25 10.25 -2.84
C GLY A 30 -18.50 10.70 -2.09
N LEU A 31 -18.45 10.70 -0.76
CA LEU A 31 -19.57 11.14 0.10
C LEU A 31 -19.70 12.66 0.19
N THR A 32 -18.60 13.41 0.00
CA THR A 32 -18.62 14.87 0.13
C THR A 32 -18.85 15.58 -1.19
N ARG A 33 -18.27 15.08 -2.28
CA ARG A 33 -18.28 15.74 -3.59
C ARG A 33 -18.97 14.93 -4.70
N GLY A 34 -19.51 13.76 -4.34
CA GLY A 34 -20.24 12.87 -5.25
C GLY A 34 -19.35 11.79 -5.85
N TRP A 35 -19.98 10.73 -6.37
CA TRP A 35 -19.28 9.48 -6.69
C TRP A 35 -18.64 9.43 -8.09
N ARG A 36 -19.07 10.27 -9.03
CA ARG A 36 -18.69 10.11 -10.45
C ARG A 36 -17.21 10.37 -10.68
N GLU A 37 -16.72 11.53 -10.26
CA GLU A 37 -15.33 11.95 -10.49
C GLU A 37 -14.32 11.16 -9.62
N PRO A 38 -14.58 10.88 -8.33
CA PRO A 38 -13.68 10.08 -7.51
C PRO A 38 -13.53 8.64 -8.01
N LEU A 39 -14.62 7.98 -8.43
CA LEU A 39 -14.54 6.63 -9.00
C LEU A 39 -13.78 6.60 -10.32
N LEU A 40 -13.90 7.64 -11.15
CA LEU A 40 -13.05 7.78 -12.34
C LEU A 40 -11.58 7.95 -11.96
N GLY A 41 -11.28 8.75 -10.93
CA GLY A 41 -9.93 8.91 -10.39
C GLY A 41 -9.34 7.59 -9.89
N THR A 42 -10.10 6.82 -9.11
CA THR A 42 -9.73 5.47 -8.65
C THR A 42 -9.47 4.54 -9.83
N LEU A 43 -10.35 4.52 -10.83
CA LEU A 43 -10.17 3.65 -12.00
C LEU A 43 -8.89 4.00 -12.77
N VAL A 44 -8.64 5.30 -12.99
CA VAL A 44 -7.41 5.77 -13.66
C VAL A 44 -6.18 5.43 -12.83
N ALA A 45 -6.23 5.52 -11.50
CA ALA A 45 -5.14 5.09 -10.62
C ALA A 45 -4.82 3.59 -10.80
N ILE A 46 -5.84 2.73 -10.72
CA ILE A 46 -5.68 1.27 -10.83
C ILE A 46 -5.11 0.89 -12.21
N VAL A 47 -5.65 1.48 -13.29
CA VAL A 47 -5.15 1.23 -14.65
C VAL A 47 -3.70 1.72 -14.79
N SER A 48 -3.39 2.90 -14.26
CA SER A 48 -2.02 3.45 -14.32
C SER A 48 -1.03 2.58 -13.56
N LEU A 49 -1.41 2.09 -12.38
CA LEU A 49 -0.61 1.14 -11.60
C LEU A 49 -0.41 -0.18 -12.35
N ALA A 50 -1.45 -0.75 -12.94
CA ALA A 50 -1.34 -1.98 -13.72
C ALA A 50 -0.40 -1.81 -14.92
N VAL A 51 -0.54 -0.71 -15.66
CA VAL A 51 0.36 -0.36 -16.78
C VAL A 51 1.79 -0.20 -16.29
N LEU A 52 2.01 0.51 -15.18
CA LEU A 52 3.33 0.70 -14.58
C LEU A 52 3.95 -0.65 -14.20
N VAL A 53 3.23 -1.50 -13.48
CA VAL A 53 3.73 -2.82 -13.06
C VAL A 53 4.05 -3.72 -14.26
N ILE A 54 3.20 -3.74 -15.29
CA ILE A 54 3.43 -4.59 -16.47
C ILE A 54 4.64 -4.10 -17.28
N LEU A 55 4.69 -2.78 -17.57
CA LEU A 55 5.76 -2.21 -18.39
C LEU A 55 7.10 -2.26 -17.66
N PHE A 56 7.14 -1.77 -16.42
CA PHE A 56 8.37 -1.74 -15.65
C PHE A 56 8.77 -3.13 -15.16
N GLY A 57 7.83 -3.99 -14.78
CA GLY A 57 8.13 -5.36 -14.35
C GLY A 57 8.86 -6.15 -15.43
N GLN A 58 8.34 -6.17 -16.66
CA GLN A 58 8.97 -6.89 -17.76
C GLN A 58 10.30 -6.25 -18.18
N LEU A 59 10.36 -4.92 -18.24
CA LEU A 59 11.58 -4.21 -18.61
C LEU A 59 12.70 -4.45 -17.59
N ILE A 60 12.38 -4.36 -16.31
CA ILE A 60 13.35 -4.53 -15.22
C ILE A 60 13.91 -5.95 -15.20
N VAL A 61 13.05 -6.98 -15.28
CA VAL A 61 13.48 -8.38 -15.22
C VAL A 61 14.38 -8.77 -16.40
N THR A 62 14.17 -8.17 -17.58
CA THR A 62 14.93 -8.51 -18.79
C THR A 62 16.22 -7.73 -18.98
N THR A 63 16.35 -6.55 -18.36
CA THR A 63 17.49 -5.64 -18.63
C THR A 63 18.33 -5.30 -17.41
N VAL A 64 17.80 -5.40 -16.19
CA VAL A 64 18.50 -4.95 -14.97
C VAL A 64 19.21 -6.13 -14.29
N PRO A 65 20.51 -6.01 -13.98
CA PRO A 65 21.23 -7.03 -13.21
C PRO A 65 20.56 -7.31 -11.86
N GLU A 66 20.54 -8.58 -11.45
CA GLU A 66 19.90 -9.01 -10.20
C GLU A 66 20.42 -8.25 -8.97
N SER A 67 21.73 -7.99 -8.90
CA SER A 67 22.35 -7.23 -7.80
C SER A 67 21.85 -5.78 -7.75
N ALA A 68 21.73 -5.12 -8.90
CA ALA A 68 21.20 -3.76 -8.99
C ALA A 68 19.72 -3.71 -8.59
N LEU A 69 18.95 -4.72 -8.98
CA LEU A 69 17.55 -4.84 -8.59
C LEU A 69 17.39 -5.05 -7.08
N LYS A 70 18.15 -5.97 -6.50
CA LYS A 70 18.16 -6.22 -5.05
C LYS A 70 18.60 -4.99 -4.27
N LEU A 71 19.62 -4.27 -4.75
CA LEU A 71 20.05 -3.03 -4.12
C LEU A 71 18.95 -1.98 -4.16
N LEU A 72 18.40 -1.69 -5.35
CA LEU A 72 17.37 -0.66 -5.52
C LEU A 72 16.12 -0.97 -4.72
N VAL A 73 15.56 -2.17 -4.88
CA VAL A 73 14.35 -2.59 -4.18
C VAL A 73 14.62 -2.72 -2.69
N GLY A 74 15.73 -3.32 -2.29
CA GLY A 74 16.13 -3.42 -0.88
C GLY A 74 16.24 -2.06 -0.21
N THR A 75 16.85 -1.07 -0.86
CA THR A 75 16.91 0.31 -0.37
C THR A 75 15.52 0.93 -0.26
N LEU A 76 14.66 0.79 -1.26
CA LEU A 76 13.29 1.31 -1.21
C LEU A 76 12.51 0.70 -0.05
N LEU A 77 12.53 -0.63 0.08
CA LEU A 77 11.89 -1.35 1.18
C LEU A 77 12.41 -0.91 2.54
N LEU A 78 13.72 -0.67 2.67
CA LEU A 78 14.32 -0.18 3.90
C LEU A 78 13.86 1.24 4.23
N LEU A 79 13.79 2.15 3.26
CA LEU A 79 13.32 3.52 3.48
C LEU A 79 11.84 3.56 3.88
N PHE A 80 10.99 2.81 3.19
CA PHE A 80 9.56 2.70 3.53
C PHE A 80 9.36 2.03 4.90
N GLY A 81 10.00 0.88 5.11
CA GLY A 81 9.97 0.13 6.36
C GLY A 81 10.40 0.98 7.55
N LEU A 82 11.51 1.72 7.42
CA LEU A 82 12.01 2.58 8.48
C LEU A 82 11.06 3.75 8.77
N ARG A 83 10.46 4.35 7.74
CA ARG A 83 9.48 5.44 7.91
C ARG A 83 8.25 4.97 8.68
N TRP A 84 7.75 3.80 8.33
CA TRP A 84 6.62 3.17 9.01
C TRP A 84 6.97 2.76 10.44
N LEU A 85 8.09 2.05 10.62
CA LEU A 85 8.55 1.56 11.91
C LEU A 85 8.82 2.73 12.87
N HIS A 86 9.44 3.80 12.39
CA HIS A 86 9.67 5.00 13.19
C HIS A 86 8.37 5.60 13.71
N LYS A 87 7.38 5.82 12.84
CA LYS A 87 6.05 6.31 13.26
C LYS A 87 5.35 5.34 14.22
N ALA A 88 5.43 4.04 13.95
CA ALA A 88 4.77 3.02 14.75
C ALA A 88 5.37 2.93 16.17
N VAL A 89 6.70 3.01 16.28
CA VAL A 89 7.41 3.08 17.57
C VAL A 89 7.01 4.33 18.33
N LEU A 90 7.03 5.52 17.70
CA LEU A 90 6.62 6.76 18.35
C LEU A 90 5.16 6.72 18.83
N ARG A 91 4.26 6.07 18.09
CA ARG A 91 2.86 5.87 18.51
C ARG A 91 2.74 4.91 19.68
N SER A 92 3.48 3.80 19.68
CA SER A 92 3.51 2.85 20.80
C SER A 92 4.08 3.46 22.08
N ALA A 93 5.02 4.41 21.95
CA ALA A 93 5.61 5.16 23.06
C ALA A 93 4.72 6.31 23.56
N GLY A 94 3.55 6.56 22.93
CA GLY A 94 2.64 7.65 23.29
C GLY A 94 3.13 9.06 22.91
N VAL A 95 4.24 9.16 22.16
CA VAL A 95 4.81 10.46 21.72
C VAL A 95 3.99 11.07 20.58
N VAL A 96 3.46 10.21 19.70
CA VAL A 96 2.60 10.61 18.58
C VAL A 96 1.24 9.94 18.75
N ALA A 97 0.15 10.67 18.48
CA ALA A 97 -1.19 10.11 18.53
C ALA A 97 -1.36 8.94 17.55
N MET A 98 -2.14 7.93 17.95
CA MET A 98 -2.49 6.82 17.07
C MET A 98 -3.20 7.33 15.81
N HIS A 99 -2.94 6.70 14.66
CA HIS A 99 -3.71 7.02 13.47
C HIS A 99 -5.16 6.61 13.66
N ASP A 100 -6.05 7.44 13.15
CA ASP A 100 -7.50 7.35 13.34
C ASP A 100 -8.15 7.69 12.00
N GLU A 101 -8.65 6.65 11.34
CA GLU A 101 -9.33 6.71 10.04
C GLU A 101 -10.55 7.63 10.06
N ASP A 102 -11.29 7.67 11.17
CA ASP A 102 -12.44 8.56 11.29
C ASP A 102 -11.97 10.02 11.31
N ARG A 103 -10.87 10.33 12.00
CA ARG A 103 -10.28 11.67 11.94
C ARG A 103 -9.71 12.02 10.58
N ALA A 104 -9.02 11.10 9.91
CA ALA A 104 -8.47 11.32 8.57
C ALA A 104 -9.59 11.58 7.54
N TYR A 105 -10.70 10.83 7.65
CA TYR A 105 -11.92 11.07 6.90
C TYR A 105 -12.49 12.47 7.18
N GLN A 106 -12.68 12.85 8.44
CA GLN A 106 -13.25 14.16 8.80
C GLN A 106 -12.36 15.33 8.37
N GLN A 107 -11.03 15.20 8.47
CA GLN A 107 -10.10 16.21 7.96
C GLN A 107 -10.25 16.40 6.46
N THR A 108 -10.32 15.29 5.72
CA THR A 108 -10.53 15.30 4.27
C THR A 108 -11.87 15.96 3.94
N VAL A 109 -12.94 15.61 4.65
CA VAL A 109 -14.27 16.23 4.49
C VAL A 109 -14.25 17.74 4.73
N ASN A 110 -13.61 18.18 5.81
CA ASN A 110 -13.55 19.59 6.19
C ASN A 110 -12.73 20.43 5.20
N GLN A 111 -11.63 19.87 4.67
CA GLN A 111 -10.84 20.52 3.61
C GLN A 111 -11.60 20.63 2.28
N LEU A 112 -12.61 19.77 2.08
CA LEU A 112 -13.40 19.70 0.86
C LEU A 112 -14.68 20.55 0.88
N GLY A 113 -14.99 21.25 1.99
CA GLY A 113 -16.25 21.94 2.25
C GLY A 113 -16.60 23.17 1.38
N GLU A 114 -15.83 23.52 0.35
CA GLU A 114 -16.17 24.60 -0.59
C GLU A 114 -16.92 24.11 -1.84
N THR A 115 -17.72 25.01 -2.41
CA THR A 115 -18.80 24.80 -3.39
C THR A 115 -18.47 23.76 -4.49
N VAL A 116 -19.31 22.74 -4.60
CA VAL A 116 -19.19 21.65 -5.59
C VAL A 116 -19.52 22.17 -6.99
N ALA A 117 -18.51 22.32 -7.85
CA ALA A 117 -18.70 22.56 -9.28
C ALA A 117 -19.26 21.30 -9.98
N ARG A 118 -19.96 21.48 -11.11
CA ARG A 118 -20.63 20.39 -11.88
C ARG A 118 -19.65 19.30 -12.38
N ARG A 119 -18.35 19.59 -12.42
CA ARG A 119 -17.24 18.68 -12.70
C ARG A 119 -16.21 18.88 -11.59
N ASP A 120 -16.22 17.99 -10.61
CA ASP A 120 -15.31 18.10 -9.47
C ASP A 120 -13.95 17.47 -9.79
N TRP A 121 -13.14 18.22 -10.53
CA TRP A 121 -11.75 17.85 -10.86
C TRP A 121 -10.90 17.61 -9.61
N VAL A 122 -11.22 18.29 -8.51
CA VAL A 122 -10.52 18.11 -7.23
C VAL A 122 -10.76 16.70 -6.68
N GLY A 123 -12.02 16.24 -6.68
CA GLY A 123 -12.34 14.90 -6.23
C GLY A 123 -11.73 13.80 -7.11
N PHE A 124 -11.66 14.02 -8.42
CA PHE A 124 -10.91 13.16 -9.34
C PHE A 124 -9.43 13.07 -8.95
N VAL A 125 -8.74 14.22 -8.79
CA VAL A 125 -7.31 14.28 -8.50
C VAL A 125 -6.97 13.69 -7.13
N LEU A 126 -7.80 13.94 -6.12
CA LEU A 126 -7.58 13.41 -4.77
C LEU A 126 -7.73 11.90 -4.73
N ALA A 127 -8.80 11.36 -5.32
CA ALA A 127 -8.98 9.90 -5.41
C ALA A 127 -7.88 9.26 -6.26
N LEU A 128 -7.50 9.87 -7.38
CA LEU A 128 -6.39 9.42 -8.23
C LEU A 128 -5.09 9.34 -7.43
N LYS A 129 -4.68 10.44 -6.80
CA LYS A 129 -3.41 10.51 -6.05
C LYS A 129 -3.42 9.58 -4.85
N GLY A 130 -4.50 9.57 -4.08
CA GLY A 130 -4.64 8.71 -2.90
C GLY A 130 -4.51 7.25 -3.29
N VAL A 131 -5.38 6.76 -4.17
CA VAL A 131 -5.38 5.35 -4.59
C VAL A 131 -4.07 4.97 -5.29
N PHE A 132 -3.46 5.88 -6.07
CA PHE A 132 -2.18 5.61 -6.71
C PHE A 132 -1.04 5.45 -5.70
N LEU A 133 -0.99 6.32 -4.67
CA LEU A 133 0.05 6.25 -3.64
C LEU A 133 -0.11 5.00 -2.78
N GLU A 134 -1.29 4.75 -2.23
CA GLU A 134 -1.51 3.53 -1.42
C GLU A 134 -1.34 2.26 -2.26
N GLY A 135 -1.77 2.30 -3.52
CA GLY A 135 -1.57 1.18 -4.44
C GLY A 135 -0.10 0.91 -4.81
N LEU A 136 0.76 1.93 -4.80
CA LEU A 136 2.21 1.73 -4.90
C LEU A 136 2.77 1.02 -3.66
N GLU A 137 2.30 1.36 -2.47
CA GLU A 137 2.72 0.69 -1.23
C GLU A 137 2.31 -0.80 -1.26
N VAL A 138 1.11 -1.13 -1.76
CA VAL A 138 0.70 -2.52 -2.05
C VAL A 138 1.68 -3.23 -2.99
N VAL A 139 2.08 -2.59 -4.10
CA VAL A 139 3.03 -3.17 -5.06
C VAL A 139 4.38 -3.46 -4.39
N PHE A 140 4.88 -2.54 -3.55
CA PHE A 140 6.14 -2.77 -2.82
C PHE A 140 6.03 -3.93 -1.84
N ILE A 141 4.93 -4.07 -1.11
CA ILE A 141 4.67 -5.21 -0.23
C ILE A 141 4.68 -6.52 -1.01
N VAL A 142 3.98 -6.58 -2.14
CA VAL A 142 3.93 -7.79 -2.98
C VAL A 142 5.31 -8.16 -3.51
N ILE A 143 6.11 -7.19 -3.96
CA ILE A 143 7.48 -7.44 -4.44
C ILE A 143 8.38 -7.92 -3.32
N ALA A 144 8.32 -7.29 -2.15
CA ALA A 144 9.06 -7.69 -0.97
C ALA A 144 8.78 -9.14 -0.61
N VAL A 145 7.52 -9.45 -0.30
CA VAL A 145 7.17 -10.77 0.22
C VAL A 145 7.31 -11.83 -0.89
N GLY A 146 6.92 -11.50 -2.12
CA GLY A 146 6.94 -12.40 -3.27
C GLY A 146 8.31 -12.74 -3.81
N GLY A 147 9.30 -11.85 -3.63
CA GLY A 147 10.68 -12.05 -4.10
C GLY A 147 11.47 -13.12 -3.35
N THR A 148 10.90 -13.72 -2.31
CA THR A 148 11.51 -14.83 -1.58
C THR A 148 11.11 -16.18 -2.21
N GLY A 149 11.99 -16.72 -3.07
CA GLY A 149 11.71 -17.97 -3.80
C GLY A 149 10.58 -17.82 -4.83
N HIS A 150 9.96 -18.92 -5.27
CA HIS A 150 8.82 -18.91 -6.23
C HIS A 150 7.51 -18.42 -5.57
N GLY A 151 7.58 -17.34 -4.77
CA GLY A 151 6.53 -16.83 -3.90
C GLY A 151 5.58 -15.82 -4.55
N PHE A 152 5.95 -15.23 -5.69
CA PHE A 152 5.14 -14.21 -6.38
C PHE A 152 3.66 -14.59 -6.59
N PRO A 153 3.29 -15.81 -7.04
CA PRO A 153 1.89 -16.15 -7.21
C PRO A 153 1.07 -16.02 -5.91
N ALA A 154 1.65 -16.44 -4.78
CA ALA A 154 1.00 -16.34 -3.47
C ALA A 154 0.92 -14.88 -2.97
N ALA A 155 1.97 -14.09 -3.19
CA ALA A 155 1.99 -12.68 -2.79
C ALA A 155 0.98 -11.85 -3.60
N ILE A 156 0.94 -12.06 -4.92
CA ILE A 156 -0.02 -11.40 -5.83
C ILE A 156 -1.45 -11.78 -5.44
N ALA A 157 -1.71 -13.07 -5.19
CA ALA A 157 -3.01 -13.53 -4.72
C ALA A 157 -3.40 -12.86 -3.39
N GLY A 158 -2.47 -12.77 -2.44
CA GLY A 158 -2.70 -12.10 -1.16
C GLY A 158 -3.10 -10.63 -1.33
N GLY A 159 -2.35 -9.89 -2.14
CA GLY A 159 -2.63 -8.47 -2.42
C GLY A 159 -3.97 -8.24 -3.13
N LEU A 160 -4.27 -9.03 -4.16
CA LEU A 160 -5.53 -8.92 -4.90
C LEU A 160 -6.74 -9.28 -4.04
N VAL A 161 -6.64 -10.35 -3.22
CA VAL A 161 -7.71 -10.76 -2.32
C VAL A 161 -7.94 -9.70 -1.24
N ALA A 162 -6.88 -9.09 -0.70
CA ALA A 162 -7.00 -8.00 0.25
C ALA A 162 -7.76 -6.80 -0.35
N ALA A 163 -7.34 -6.33 -1.52
CA ALA A 163 -7.99 -5.22 -2.22
C ALA A 163 -9.47 -5.52 -2.51
N ALA A 164 -9.78 -6.75 -2.96
CA ALA A 164 -11.15 -7.17 -3.23
C ALA A 164 -12.01 -7.23 -1.95
N VAL A 165 -11.49 -7.81 -0.87
CA VAL A 165 -12.21 -7.90 0.42
C VAL A 165 -12.47 -6.51 1.00
N VAL A 166 -11.46 -5.65 1.02
CA VAL A 166 -11.59 -4.28 1.54
C VAL A 166 -12.56 -3.48 0.68
N GLY A 167 -12.42 -3.51 -0.65
CA GLY A 167 -13.31 -2.82 -1.57
C GLY A 167 -14.77 -3.28 -1.42
N ALA A 168 -15.01 -4.59 -1.36
CA ALA A 168 -16.34 -5.15 -1.13
C ALA A 168 -16.94 -4.72 0.23
N THR A 169 -16.12 -4.74 1.28
CA THR A 169 -16.54 -4.27 2.61
C THR A 169 -16.89 -2.78 2.58
N GLY A 170 -16.11 -1.96 1.86
CA GLY A 170 -16.38 -0.54 1.66
C GLY A 170 -17.70 -0.26 0.96
N LEU A 171 -18.06 -1.07 -0.04
CA LEU A 171 -19.35 -0.95 -0.74
C LEU A 171 -20.55 -1.22 0.17
N VAL A 172 -20.42 -2.16 1.11
CA VAL A 172 -21.46 -2.54 2.08
C VAL A 172 -21.56 -1.52 3.22
N VAL A 173 -20.42 -1.17 3.82
CA VAL A 173 -20.37 -0.36 5.05
C VAL A 173 -20.53 1.14 4.74
N ARG A 174 -19.98 1.60 3.60
CA ARG A 174 -19.96 3.02 3.18
C ARG A 174 -19.47 4.00 4.26
N LYS A 175 -18.59 3.53 5.14
CA LYS A 175 -17.91 4.32 6.19
C LYS A 175 -16.44 3.88 6.26
N PRO A 176 -15.54 4.75 6.74
CA PRO A 176 -14.15 4.38 6.99
C PRO A 176 -14.06 3.12 7.85
N LEU A 177 -13.10 2.25 7.54
CA LEU A 177 -12.92 0.98 8.26
C LEU A 177 -12.10 1.17 9.54
N ALA A 178 -12.60 2.01 10.45
CA ALA A 178 -11.92 2.41 11.69
C ALA A 178 -11.64 1.26 12.69
N ARG A 179 -12.14 0.04 12.42
CA ARG A 179 -11.90 -1.16 13.25
C ARG A 179 -10.68 -1.97 12.83
N VAL A 180 -10.04 -1.62 11.71
CA VAL A 180 -8.81 -2.31 11.29
C VAL A 180 -7.67 -1.87 12.20
N PRO A 181 -6.90 -2.81 12.80
CA PRO A 181 -5.79 -2.48 13.70
C PRO A 181 -4.56 -2.01 12.90
N GLU A 182 -4.73 -0.93 12.14
CA GLU A 182 -3.75 -0.36 11.20
C GLU A 182 -2.42 -0.06 11.89
N ASN A 183 -2.45 0.55 13.07
CA ASN A 183 -1.23 0.85 13.84
C ASN A 183 -0.39 -0.42 14.14
N THR A 184 -1.03 -1.53 14.50
CA THR A 184 -0.35 -2.81 14.77
C THR A 184 0.16 -3.45 13.48
N LEU A 185 -0.65 -3.39 12.41
CA LEU A 185 -0.27 -3.95 11.12
C LEU A 185 0.91 -3.18 10.50
N LYS A 186 0.90 -1.84 10.52
CA LYS A 186 2.04 -1.02 10.07
C LYS A 186 3.29 -1.22 10.90
N TYR A 187 3.16 -1.51 12.19
CA TYR A 187 4.30 -1.91 13.02
C TYR A 187 4.90 -3.23 12.52
N ALA A 188 4.07 -4.27 12.37
CA ALA A 188 4.51 -5.59 11.93
C ALA A 188 5.09 -5.57 10.51
N VAL A 189 4.40 -4.92 9.57
CA VAL A 189 4.86 -4.75 8.19
C VAL A 189 6.11 -3.88 8.15
N GLY A 190 6.20 -2.82 8.96
CA GLY A 190 7.40 -1.99 9.09
C GLY A 190 8.64 -2.80 9.49
N ILE A 191 8.48 -3.75 10.43
CA ILE A 191 9.55 -4.71 10.77
C ILE A 191 9.90 -5.56 9.55
N LEU A 192 8.91 -6.20 8.90
CA LEU A 192 9.14 -7.09 7.76
C LEU A 192 9.88 -6.38 6.61
N LEU A 193 9.43 -5.17 6.25
CA LEU A 193 10.03 -4.36 5.18
C LEU A 193 11.45 -3.92 5.55
N THR A 194 11.68 -3.50 6.79
CA THR A 194 13.01 -3.09 7.25
C THR A 194 13.98 -4.28 7.25
N SER A 195 13.55 -5.43 7.76
CA SER A 195 14.37 -6.66 7.78
C SER A 195 14.70 -7.14 6.37
N LEU A 196 13.70 -7.27 5.51
CA LEU A 196 13.91 -7.73 4.14
C LEU A 196 14.71 -6.71 3.31
N GLY A 197 14.41 -5.43 3.45
CA GLY A 197 15.13 -4.35 2.80
C GLY A 197 16.61 -4.33 3.17
N THR A 198 16.93 -4.58 4.45
CA THR A 198 18.31 -4.72 4.92
C THR A 198 19.00 -5.90 4.24
N PHE A 199 18.32 -7.05 4.16
CA PHE A 199 18.88 -8.27 3.54
C PHE A 199 19.18 -8.05 2.05
N TRP A 200 18.21 -7.51 1.31
CA TRP A 200 18.32 -7.29 -0.14
C TRP A 200 19.32 -6.19 -0.48
N ALA A 201 19.35 -5.10 0.29
CA ALA A 201 20.34 -4.05 0.10
C ALA A 201 21.76 -4.59 0.31
N ALA A 202 21.97 -5.42 1.33
CA ALA A 202 23.26 -6.05 1.57
C ALA A 202 23.65 -7.05 0.45
N GLU A 203 22.73 -7.91 -0.01
CA GLU A 203 23.00 -8.79 -1.16
C GLU A 203 23.33 -8.00 -2.43
N GLY A 204 22.61 -6.90 -2.66
CA GLY A 204 22.85 -6.00 -3.78
C GLY A 204 24.23 -5.32 -3.74
N MET A 205 24.79 -5.13 -2.54
CA MET A 205 26.18 -4.66 -2.34
C MET A 205 27.23 -5.77 -2.42
N GLY A 206 26.82 -7.02 -2.68
CA GLY A 206 27.71 -8.17 -2.80
C GLY A 206 27.93 -8.95 -1.51
N ALA A 207 27.14 -8.71 -0.45
CA ALA A 207 27.17 -9.56 0.73
C ALA A 207 26.61 -10.95 0.39
N SER A 208 27.39 -11.99 0.68
CA SER A 208 26.96 -13.39 0.59
C SER A 208 26.49 -13.85 1.97
N TRP A 209 25.22 -14.22 2.09
CA TRP A 209 24.72 -14.81 3.33
C TRP A 209 25.15 -16.27 3.43
N PRO A 210 25.67 -16.72 4.58
CA PRO A 210 25.93 -18.14 4.79
C PRO A 210 24.59 -18.86 4.82
N LEU A 211 24.35 -19.68 3.79
CA LEU A 211 23.35 -20.76 3.81
C LEU A 211 24.04 -22.06 4.21
#